data_AF-A0A6C0LDT2-F1
#
_entry.id   AF-A0A6C0LDT2-F1
#
_cell.length_a   1.000
_cell.length_b   1.000
_cell.length_c   1.000
_cell.angle_alpha   90.00
_cell.angle_beta   90.00
_cell.angle_gamma   90.00
#
_symmetry.space_group_name_H-M   'P 1'
#
loop_
_entity.id
_entity.type
_entity.pdbx_description
1 polymer ?
#
loop_
_entity_poly.entity_id
_entity_poly.type
_entity_poly.pdbx_seq_one_letter_code
_entity_poly.pdbx_strand_id
1 'polypeptide(L)'
;MTTLYTSIEIEGGLGSRLFQIAYIIFFLRLSKTQKIKRKLVFKCEGEGEGTYWNTIFKGLFHVLSETEYNAIPFVNYQDTDADGTVSHYKAREPVLLKGKYHTFANINDSLREKMIGVVYSNEDIMYAAYYKYRSILDYFGKNTKDDDMISLHIRRKTDSPLLMSYYKEALQIANKKKVVVFSDDIAWCINNFADSIANTETDYNIYYIKEDGHKEEDDATEFILMSMFQHNIIANSYFSIWASFISYYKRKIIIAPKREHSVYHKYITHIL
;
A
#
# COMPACT_ATOMS: atom_id res chain seq x y z
N MET A 1 37.98 2.42 4.53
CA MET A 1 37.00 1.37 4.15
C MET A 1 36.02 1.98 3.18
N THR A 2 35.78 1.34 2.03
CA THR A 2 34.77 1.77 1.06
C THR A 2 33.39 1.71 1.71
N THR A 3 32.59 2.78 1.56
CA THR A 3 31.21 2.80 2.07
C THR A 3 30.37 1.84 1.22
N LEU A 4 29.70 0.88 1.86
CA LEU A 4 28.81 -0.05 1.18
C LEU A 4 27.42 0.59 1.05
N TYR A 5 27.19 1.29 -0.06
CA TYR A 5 25.87 1.82 -0.38
C TYR A 5 24.92 0.70 -0.81
N THR A 6 23.64 0.86 -0.54
CA THR A 6 22.61 -0.07 -0.99
C THR A 6 21.38 0.71 -1.36
N SER A 7 20.83 0.39 -2.53
CA SER A 7 19.64 1.01 -3.09
C SER A 7 18.77 -0.06 -3.75
N ILE A 8 17.52 0.30 -4.02
CA ILE A 8 16.57 -0.48 -4.78
C ILE A 8 15.94 0.44 -5.81
N GLU A 9 15.71 -0.09 -7.01
CA GLU A 9 14.93 0.61 -8.03
C GLU A 9 13.49 0.77 -7.55
N ILE A 10 13.02 2.01 -7.53
CA ILE A 10 11.67 2.36 -7.07
C ILE A 10 10.82 2.61 -8.31
N GLU A 11 9.71 1.89 -8.42
CA GLU A 11 8.80 1.97 -9.58
C GLU A 11 7.34 1.68 -9.19
N GLY A 12 6.43 2.18 -10.02
CA GLY A 12 4.98 2.03 -9.82
C GLY A 12 4.42 2.95 -8.72
N GLY A 13 3.14 2.71 -8.39
CA GLY A 13 2.42 3.47 -7.36
C GLY A 13 2.78 3.04 -5.93
N LEU A 14 2.22 3.73 -4.94
CA LEU A 14 2.57 3.57 -3.52
C LEU A 14 2.65 2.12 -3.03
N GLY A 15 1.67 1.28 -3.38
CA GLY A 15 1.64 -0.12 -2.96
C GLY A 15 2.85 -0.94 -3.46
N SER A 16 3.30 -0.71 -4.69
CA SER A 16 4.51 -1.37 -5.23
C SER A 16 5.76 -0.89 -4.50
N ARG A 17 5.85 0.43 -4.26
CA ARG A 17 6.98 1.03 -3.55
C ARG A 17 7.10 0.55 -2.11
N LEU A 18 5.97 0.32 -1.43
CA LEU A 18 5.97 -0.26 -0.08
C LEU A 18 6.55 -1.68 -0.05
N PHE A 19 6.30 -2.50 -1.08
CA PHE A 19 6.98 -3.80 -1.23
C PHE A 19 8.49 -3.64 -1.41
N GLN A 20 8.93 -2.73 -2.28
CA GLN A 20 10.35 -2.46 -2.51
C GLN A 20 11.05 -1.96 -1.24
N ILE A 21 10.42 -1.03 -0.51
CA ILE A 21 10.93 -0.52 0.78
C ILE A 21 10.98 -1.64 1.82
N ALA A 22 9.95 -2.47 1.94
CA ALA A 22 9.94 -3.60 2.86
C ALA A 22 11.08 -4.59 2.51
N TYR A 23 11.25 -4.90 1.23
CA TYR A 23 12.29 -5.81 0.77
C TYR A 23 13.70 -5.29 1.04
N ILE A 24 14.00 -4.03 0.74
CA ILE A 24 15.34 -3.49 1.03
C ILE A 24 15.62 -3.42 2.54
N ILE A 25 14.62 -3.15 3.38
CA ILE A 25 14.78 -3.22 4.83
C ILE A 25 15.06 -4.66 5.28
N PHE A 26 14.37 -5.65 4.70
CA PHE A 26 14.65 -7.07 4.92
C PHE A 26 16.08 -7.43 4.50
N PHE A 27 16.52 -7.02 3.31
CA PHE A 27 17.87 -7.24 2.80
C PHE A 27 18.95 -6.62 3.73
N LEU A 28 18.71 -5.42 4.23
CA LEU A 28 19.61 -4.74 5.18
C LEU A 28 19.68 -5.51 6.52
N ARG A 29 18.55 -6.07 6.99
CA ARG A 29 18.53 -6.94 8.18
C ARG A 29 19.37 -8.20 7.95
N LEU A 30 19.23 -8.86 6.80
CA LEU A 30 20.06 -10.02 6.44
C LEU A 30 21.54 -9.67 6.39
N SER A 31 21.91 -8.57 5.74
CA SER A 31 23.30 -8.07 5.68
C SER A 31 23.88 -7.83 7.08
N LYS A 32 23.08 -7.26 7.99
CA LYS A 32 23.48 -7.03 9.38
C LYS A 32 23.78 -8.32 10.13
N THR A 33 23.06 -9.43 9.87
CA THR A 33 23.37 -10.75 10.48
C THR A 33 24.77 -11.24 10.09
N GLN A 34 25.25 -10.84 8.92
CA GLN A 34 26.60 -11.14 8.41
C GLN A 34 27.66 -10.11 8.86
N LYS A 35 27.31 -9.21 9.79
CA LYS A 35 28.15 -8.10 10.24
C LYS A 35 28.54 -7.14 9.10
N ILE A 36 27.72 -7.05 8.05
CA ILE A 36 27.92 -6.12 6.93
C ILE A 36 27.02 -4.88 7.16
N LYS A 37 27.63 -3.73 7.45
CA LYS A 37 26.93 -2.45 7.62
C LYS A 37 26.83 -1.74 6.27
N ARG A 38 25.60 -1.47 5.83
CA ARG A 38 25.29 -0.79 4.56
C ARG A 38 24.62 0.56 4.82
N LYS A 39 24.84 1.53 3.94
CA LYS A 39 24.10 2.80 3.93
C LYS A 39 23.00 2.73 2.88
N LEU A 40 21.75 2.87 3.33
CA LEU A 40 20.57 2.95 2.47
C LEU A 40 20.51 4.33 1.82
N VAL A 41 20.42 4.38 0.50
CA VAL A 41 20.23 5.60 -0.29
C VAL A 41 19.23 5.33 -1.41
N PHE A 42 18.52 6.36 -1.85
CA PHE A 42 17.61 6.31 -3.00
C PHE A 42 17.97 7.41 -4.00
N LYS A 43 17.59 7.19 -5.27
CA LYS A 43 17.72 8.21 -6.31
C LYS A 43 16.56 9.21 -6.17
N CYS A 44 16.84 10.51 -6.32
CA CYS A 44 15.78 11.51 -6.47
C CYS A 44 14.93 11.20 -7.71
N GLU A 45 13.63 11.35 -7.57
CA GLU A 45 12.72 11.47 -8.70
C GLU A 45 12.63 12.99 -9.01
N GLY A 46 12.67 13.37 -10.29
CA GLY A 46 13.01 14.73 -10.75
C GLY A 46 12.23 15.89 -10.10
N GLU A 47 12.69 17.13 -10.34
CA GLU A 47 12.07 18.33 -9.76
C GLU A 47 10.65 18.56 -10.31
N GLY A 48 9.66 18.38 -9.43
CA GLY A 48 8.24 18.60 -9.69
C GLY A 48 7.40 18.25 -8.45
N GLU A 49 6.24 18.89 -8.31
CA GLU A 49 5.31 18.61 -7.21
C GLU A 49 4.95 17.12 -7.16
N GLY A 50 5.07 16.50 -5.98
CA GLY A 50 4.27 15.31 -5.66
C GLY A 50 4.98 14.06 -5.15
N THR A 51 6.28 13.82 -5.39
CA THR A 51 6.87 12.48 -5.14
C THR A 51 6.59 11.92 -3.73
N TYR A 52 6.41 10.60 -3.60
CA TYR A 52 6.23 9.98 -2.28
C TYR A 52 7.39 10.25 -1.29
N TRP A 53 8.58 10.63 -1.79
CA TRP A 53 9.70 11.11 -0.96
C TRP A 53 9.40 12.42 -0.23
N ASN A 54 8.53 13.27 -0.81
CA ASN A 54 8.11 14.54 -0.25
C ASN A 54 6.77 14.44 0.50
N THR A 55 6.06 13.31 0.40
CA THR A 55 4.80 13.04 1.10
C THR A 55 4.97 11.97 2.20
N ILE A 56 4.53 10.73 1.98
CA ILE A 56 4.50 9.67 2.99
C ILE A 56 5.88 9.26 3.50
N PHE A 57 6.93 9.42 2.70
CA PHE A 57 8.31 9.08 3.08
C PHE A 57 9.17 10.30 3.46
N LYS A 58 8.55 11.47 3.64
CA LYS A 58 9.22 12.74 3.95
C LYS A 58 10.17 12.62 5.13
N GLY A 59 11.45 12.89 4.88
CA GLY A 59 12.51 12.89 5.89
C GLY A 59 12.93 11.51 6.43
N LEU A 60 12.38 10.41 5.90
CA LEU A 60 12.70 9.06 6.39
C LEU A 60 13.97 8.45 5.76
N PHE A 61 14.24 8.80 4.52
CA PHE A 61 15.29 8.17 3.72
C PHE A 61 16.28 9.18 3.18
N HIS A 62 17.51 8.73 2.97
CA HIS A 62 18.54 9.51 2.31
C HIS A 62 18.31 9.45 0.80
N VAL A 63 17.73 10.52 0.23
CA VAL A 63 17.51 10.67 -1.20
C VAL A 63 18.64 11.53 -1.77
N LEU A 64 19.35 11.00 -2.77
CA LEU A 64 20.50 11.64 -3.41
C LEU A 64 20.09 12.31 -4.72
N SER A 65 20.78 13.39 -5.09
CA SER A 65 20.67 13.95 -6.44
C SER A 65 21.09 12.93 -7.50
N GLU A 66 20.65 13.12 -8.74
CA GLU A 66 20.99 12.21 -9.83
C GLU A 66 22.51 12.08 -10.02
N THR A 67 23.24 13.20 -9.96
CA THR A 67 24.71 13.21 -10.08
C THR A 67 25.38 12.43 -8.96
N GLU A 68 24.97 12.63 -7.71
CA GLU A 68 25.53 11.91 -6.56
C GLU A 68 25.21 10.41 -6.60
N TYR A 69 23.98 10.07 -6.98
CA TYR A 69 23.54 8.69 -7.06
C TYR A 69 24.29 7.93 -8.17
N ASN A 70 24.45 8.55 -9.35
CA ASN A 70 25.16 7.95 -10.49
C ASN A 70 26.68 7.84 -10.27
N ALA A 71 27.25 8.58 -9.32
CA ALA A 71 28.66 8.45 -8.94
C ALA A 71 28.95 7.20 -8.10
N ILE A 72 27.93 6.52 -7.58
CA ILE A 72 28.09 5.29 -6.80
C ILE A 72 28.25 4.10 -7.76
N PRO A 73 29.33 3.30 -7.64
CA PRO A 73 29.56 2.14 -8.51
C PRO A 73 28.72 0.94 -8.05
N PHE A 74 27.41 1.01 -8.28
CA PHE A 74 26.49 -0.06 -7.92
C PHE A 74 26.69 -1.32 -8.76
N VAL A 75 26.68 -2.48 -8.11
CA VAL A 75 26.53 -3.78 -8.75
C VAL A 75 25.04 -4.14 -8.75
N ASN A 76 24.51 -4.48 -9.92
CA ASN A 76 23.10 -4.78 -10.13
C ASN A 76 22.80 -6.22 -9.74
N TYR A 77 21.72 -6.40 -8.96
CA TYR A 77 21.21 -7.71 -8.58
C TYR A 77 19.73 -7.80 -8.92
N GLN A 78 19.33 -8.85 -9.65
CA GLN A 78 17.94 -9.11 -10.04
C GLN A 78 17.27 -10.14 -9.12
N ASP A 79 15.94 -10.10 -9.08
CA ASP A 79 15.05 -10.94 -8.26
C ASP A 79 15.00 -12.44 -8.67
N THR A 80 15.95 -12.93 -9.49
CA THR A 80 15.80 -14.19 -10.24
C THR A 80 16.64 -15.38 -9.77
N ASP A 81 17.14 -15.40 -8.54
CA ASP A 81 17.61 -16.68 -8.00
C ASP A 81 16.37 -17.56 -7.73
N ALA A 82 16.03 -18.41 -8.70
CA ALA A 82 14.89 -19.33 -8.73
C ALA A 82 14.76 -20.24 -7.49
N ASP A 83 15.81 -20.29 -6.67
CA ASP A 83 15.88 -21.04 -5.41
C ASP A 83 15.43 -20.22 -4.18
N GLY A 84 14.88 -19.00 -4.38
CA GLY A 84 14.35 -18.15 -3.31
C GLY A 84 15.39 -17.71 -2.27
N THR A 85 16.67 -17.93 -2.57
CA THR A 85 17.78 -17.68 -1.65
C THR A 85 18.40 -16.34 -2.04
N VAL A 86 18.15 -15.30 -1.25
CA VAL A 86 18.79 -13.98 -1.43
C VAL A 86 20.30 -14.15 -1.18
N SER A 87 21.12 -14.57 -2.13
CA SER A 87 22.52 -14.87 -1.85
C SER A 87 23.38 -13.60 -1.68
N HIS A 88 22.93 -12.51 -2.30
CA HIS A 88 23.69 -11.27 -2.48
C HIS A 88 23.78 -10.36 -1.24
N TYR A 89 23.04 -10.63 -0.15
CA TYR A 89 23.19 -9.85 1.09
C TYR A 89 24.61 -9.95 1.68
N LYS A 90 25.35 -11.02 1.33
CA LYS A 90 26.75 -11.26 1.74
C LYS A 90 27.78 -10.45 0.93
N ALA A 91 27.38 -9.82 -0.18
CA ALA A 91 28.29 -9.10 -1.06
C ALA A 91 28.99 -7.94 -0.32
N ARG A 92 30.27 -7.67 -0.61
CA ARG A 92 31.05 -6.61 0.02
C ARG A 92 31.31 -5.43 -0.92
N GLU A 93 30.29 -5.08 -1.68
CA GLU A 93 30.27 -3.99 -2.66
C GLU A 93 28.97 -3.18 -2.56
N PRO A 94 28.90 -2.00 -3.20
CA PRO A 94 27.64 -1.27 -3.35
C PRO A 94 26.62 -2.07 -4.17
N VAL A 95 25.39 -2.15 -3.67
CA VAL A 95 24.32 -3.01 -4.23
C VAL A 95 23.17 -2.17 -4.77
N LEU A 96 22.74 -2.43 -6.00
CA LEU A 96 21.47 -1.95 -6.54
C LEU A 96 20.55 -3.15 -6.80
N LEU A 97 19.47 -3.23 -6.04
CA LEU A 97 18.44 -4.24 -6.19
C LEU A 97 17.47 -3.83 -7.30
N LYS A 98 17.23 -4.72 -8.26
CA LYS A 98 16.27 -4.54 -9.35
C LYS A 98 15.17 -5.58 -9.24
N GLY A 99 13.92 -5.14 -9.39
CA GLY A 99 12.76 -6.01 -9.28
C GLY A 99 11.59 -5.38 -8.53
N LYS A 100 10.45 -6.07 -8.60
CA LYS A 100 9.18 -5.61 -8.03
C LYS A 100 8.97 -6.07 -6.59
N TYR A 101 9.46 -7.26 -6.24
CA TYR A 101 9.40 -7.83 -4.89
C TYR A 101 7.98 -7.86 -4.27
N HIS A 102 6.95 -8.03 -5.10
CA HIS A 102 5.55 -8.05 -4.69
C HIS A 102 5.18 -9.35 -3.95
N THR A 103 5.72 -9.53 -2.75
CA THR A 103 5.50 -10.73 -1.92
C THR A 103 5.50 -10.40 -0.44
N PHE A 104 4.61 -11.02 0.32
CA PHE A 104 4.61 -10.95 1.78
C PHE A 104 5.54 -11.96 2.45
N ALA A 105 6.15 -12.88 1.68
CA ALA A 105 7.02 -13.94 2.23
C ALA A 105 8.19 -13.39 3.07
N ASN A 106 8.68 -12.19 2.73
CA ASN A 106 9.81 -11.54 3.39
C ASN A 106 9.38 -10.59 4.53
N ILE A 107 8.08 -10.50 4.84
CA ILE A 107 7.51 -9.51 5.77
C ILE A 107 6.98 -10.19 7.03
N ASN A 108 7.87 -10.35 8.02
CA ASN A 108 7.48 -10.81 9.36
C ASN A 108 6.88 -9.68 10.21
N ASP A 109 6.35 -10.02 11.39
CA ASP A 109 5.67 -9.05 12.28
C ASP A 109 6.59 -7.88 12.70
N SER A 110 7.87 -8.14 12.95
CA SER A 110 8.83 -7.07 13.27
C SER A 110 9.10 -6.14 12.08
N LEU A 111 9.04 -6.65 10.85
CA LEU A 111 9.13 -5.80 9.65
C LEU A 111 7.82 -5.04 9.44
N ARG A 112 6.67 -5.68 9.66
CA ARG A 112 5.35 -5.03 9.62
C ARG A 112 5.30 -3.82 10.57
N GLU A 113 5.69 -3.97 11.83
CA GLU A 113 5.73 -2.85 12.79
C GLU A 113 6.67 -1.72 12.32
N LYS A 114 7.79 -2.06 11.70
CA LYS A 114 8.68 -1.06 11.11
C LYS A 114 8.02 -0.32 9.93
N MET A 115 7.30 -1.04 9.06
CA MET A 115 6.59 -0.47 7.92
C MET A 115 5.40 0.40 8.35
N ILE A 116 4.70 0.01 9.41
CA ILE A 116 3.68 0.84 10.05
C ILE A 116 4.29 2.17 10.50
N GLY A 117 5.43 2.14 11.19
CA GLY A 117 6.14 3.36 11.58
C GLY A 117 6.66 4.20 10.41
N VAL A 118 6.87 3.60 9.23
CA VAL A 118 7.19 4.31 7.99
C VAL A 118 5.96 4.98 7.39
N VAL A 119 4.82 4.29 7.38
CA VAL A 119 3.57 4.82 6.80
C VAL A 119 3.00 5.98 7.61
N TYR A 120 2.96 5.83 8.94
CA TYR A 120 2.35 6.82 9.83
C TYR A 120 3.35 7.86 10.36
N SER A 121 4.52 8.04 9.73
CA SER A 121 5.53 8.99 10.23
C SER A 121 5.23 10.44 9.86
N ASN A 122 4.48 10.69 8.80
CA ASN A 122 4.12 12.03 8.37
C ASN A 122 2.82 12.46 9.06
N GLU A 123 2.93 13.34 10.07
CA GLU A 123 1.81 13.81 10.86
C GLU A 123 0.79 14.60 10.03
N ASP A 124 1.21 15.39 9.04
CA ASP A 124 0.32 16.21 8.21
C ASP A 124 -0.67 15.31 7.46
N ILE A 125 -0.17 14.25 6.81
CA ILE A 125 -0.96 13.26 6.07
C ILE A 125 -1.83 12.46 7.04
N MET A 126 -1.29 12.08 8.20
CA MET A 126 -2.04 11.36 9.23
C MET A 126 -3.23 12.18 9.74
N TYR A 127 -3.04 13.46 10.04
CA TYR A 127 -4.10 14.35 10.51
C TYR A 127 -5.14 14.59 9.41
N ALA A 128 -4.72 14.81 8.16
CA ALA A 128 -5.63 14.96 7.03
C ALA A 128 -6.55 13.73 6.89
N ALA A 129 -5.96 12.53 6.90
CA ALA A 129 -6.69 11.27 6.85
C ALA A 129 -7.61 11.09 8.07
N TYR A 130 -7.14 11.43 9.27
CA TYR A 130 -7.93 11.35 10.50
C TYR A 130 -9.16 12.26 10.45
N TYR A 131 -9.02 13.53 10.07
CA TYR A 131 -10.16 14.45 9.98
C TYR A 131 -11.16 13.99 8.91
N LYS A 132 -10.68 13.47 7.78
CA LYS A 132 -11.54 12.86 6.77
C LYS A 132 -12.29 11.65 7.33
N TYR A 133 -11.62 10.76 8.05
CA TYR A 133 -12.25 9.61 8.71
C TYR A 133 -13.36 10.05 9.68
N ARG A 134 -13.11 11.08 10.50
CA ARG A 134 -14.13 11.65 11.41
C ARG A 134 -15.34 12.20 10.66
N SER A 135 -15.11 12.91 9.55
CA SER A 135 -16.21 13.42 8.70
C SER A 135 -17.07 12.30 8.09
N ILE A 136 -16.46 11.14 7.81
CA ILE A 136 -17.16 9.96 7.28
C ILE A 136 -18.02 9.30 8.37
N LEU A 137 -17.51 9.18 9.60
CA LEU A 137 -18.31 8.73 10.74
C LEU A 137 -19.55 9.61 10.93
N ASP A 138 -19.35 10.93 10.91
CA ASP A 138 -20.42 11.92 11.07
C ASP A 138 -21.45 11.83 9.93
N TYR A 139 -21.01 11.61 8.68
CA TYR A 139 -21.89 11.40 7.52
C TYR A 139 -22.85 10.23 7.73
N PHE A 140 -22.37 9.10 8.27
CA PHE A 140 -23.21 7.94 8.54
C PHE A 140 -24.04 8.06 9.83
N GLY A 141 -23.81 9.11 10.62
CA GLY A 141 -24.54 9.44 11.83
C GLY A 141 -23.69 9.34 13.10
N LYS A 142 -24.02 10.18 14.10
CA LYS A 142 -23.24 10.41 15.33
C LYS A 142 -22.91 9.16 16.17
N ASN A 143 -23.67 8.07 16.00
CA ASN A 143 -23.47 6.81 16.73
C ASN A 143 -22.76 5.73 15.88
N THR A 144 -22.27 6.08 14.69
CA THR A 144 -21.51 5.16 13.84
C THR A 144 -20.22 4.73 14.52
N LYS A 145 -19.98 3.41 14.53
CA LYS A 145 -18.76 2.79 15.03
C LYS A 145 -17.91 2.31 13.87
N ASP A 146 -16.62 2.13 14.12
CA ASP A 146 -15.66 1.64 13.12
C ASP A 146 -16.07 0.28 12.54
N ASP A 147 -16.63 -0.60 13.37
CA ASP A 147 -17.15 -1.92 12.97
C ASP A 147 -18.39 -1.82 12.06
N ASP A 148 -19.14 -0.71 12.08
CA ASP A 148 -20.34 -0.57 11.23
C ASP A 148 -19.98 -0.37 9.75
N MET A 149 -18.75 0.07 9.47
CA MET A 149 -18.31 0.50 8.15
C MET A 149 -17.42 -0.54 7.46
N ILE A 150 -17.43 -0.52 6.14
CA ILE A 150 -16.46 -1.24 5.32
C ILE A 150 -15.88 -0.34 4.24
N SER A 151 -14.55 -0.33 4.10
CA SER A 151 -13.92 0.26 2.93
C SER A 151 -14.07 -0.68 1.74
N LEU A 152 -14.30 -0.11 0.57
CA LEU A 152 -14.43 -0.82 -0.70
C LEU A 152 -13.54 -0.14 -1.73
N HIS A 153 -12.52 -0.84 -2.20
CA HIS A 153 -11.66 -0.35 -3.26
C HIS A 153 -12.10 -0.92 -4.61
N ILE A 154 -12.33 -0.02 -5.58
CA ILE A 154 -12.68 -0.35 -6.95
C ILE A 154 -11.57 0.18 -7.87
N ARG A 155 -11.05 -0.65 -8.77
CA ARG A 155 -10.12 -0.22 -9.82
C ARG A 155 -10.76 -0.40 -11.18
N ARG A 156 -10.90 0.69 -11.93
CA ARG A 156 -11.46 0.76 -13.27
C ARG A 156 -10.42 1.13 -14.32
N LYS A 157 -9.44 1.97 -13.98
CA LYS A 157 -8.33 2.36 -14.87
C LYS A 157 -7.20 1.31 -14.79
N THR A 158 -7.53 0.08 -15.14
CA THR A 158 -6.60 -1.06 -15.18
C THR A 158 -6.97 -2.01 -16.33
N ASP A 159 -6.02 -2.76 -16.85
CA ASP A 159 -6.23 -3.69 -17.99
C ASP A 159 -7.17 -4.85 -17.64
N SER A 160 -7.39 -5.14 -16.37
CA SER A 160 -8.22 -6.26 -15.90
C SER A 160 -9.03 -5.86 -14.67
N PRO A 161 -10.04 -5.00 -14.84
CA PRO A 161 -10.87 -4.56 -13.73
C PRO A 161 -11.73 -5.74 -13.22
N LEU A 162 -11.91 -5.81 -11.91
CA LEU A 162 -12.74 -6.86 -11.30
C LEU A 162 -14.20 -6.75 -11.77
N LEU A 163 -14.83 -7.90 -11.95
CA LEU A 163 -16.23 -8.00 -12.34
C LEU A 163 -17.14 -7.52 -11.20
N MET A 164 -18.32 -7.01 -11.56
CA MET A 164 -19.31 -6.59 -10.57
C MET A 164 -19.79 -7.71 -9.66
N SER A 165 -19.76 -8.97 -10.12
CA SER A 165 -20.10 -10.14 -9.30
C SER A 165 -19.22 -10.25 -8.05
N TYR A 166 -17.91 -9.96 -8.18
CA TYR A 166 -16.97 -9.95 -7.06
C TYR A 166 -17.42 -8.98 -5.97
N TYR A 167 -17.73 -7.73 -6.34
CA TYR A 167 -18.12 -6.71 -5.36
C TYR A 167 -19.47 -7.02 -4.71
N LYS A 168 -20.43 -7.57 -5.47
CA LYS A 168 -21.73 -8.00 -4.94
C LYS A 168 -21.59 -9.10 -3.89
N GLU A 169 -20.85 -10.15 -4.22
CA GLU A 169 -20.58 -11.27 -3.32
C GLU A 169 -19.78 -10.82 -2.09
N ALA A 170 -18.75 -9.98 -2.28
CA ALA A 170 -17.96 -9.44 -1.19
C ALA A 170 -18.80 -8.59 -0.21
N LEU A 171 -19.69 -7.73 -0.72
CA LEU A 171 -20.58 -6.93 0.12
C LEU A 171 -21.58 -7.80 0.92
N GLN A 172 -22.12 -8.85 0.30
CA GLN A 172 -22.98 -9.82 0.98
C GLN A 172 -22.25 -10.53 2.13
N ILE A 173 -21.02 -11.01 1.88
CA ILE A 173 -20.18 -11.67 2.90
C ILE A 173 -19.83 -10.71 4.03
N ALA A 174 -19.47 -9.47 3.70
CA ALA A 174 -19.13 -8.46 4.69
C ALA A 174 -20.31 -8.12 5.59
N ASN A 175 -21.53 -8.14 5.05
CA ASN A 175 -22.77 -7.80 5.75
C ASN A 175 -22.69 -6.45 6.47
N LYS A 176 -22.11 -5.44 5.81
CA LYS A 176 -22.02 -4.06 6.28
C LYS A 176 -22.78 -3.15 5.34
N LYS A 177 -23.65 -2.31 5.89
CA LYS A 177 -24.49 -1.39 5.09
C LYS A 177 -23.83 -0.04 4.82
N LYS A 178 -22.87 0.38 5.65
CA LYS A 178 -22.14 1.65 5.49
C LYS A 178 -20.86 1.40 4.71
N VAL A 179 -20.86 1.76 3.43
CA VAL A 179 -19.78 1.44 2.48
C VAL A 179 -19.02 2.71 2.14
N VAL A 180 -17.69 2.68 2.25
CA VAL A 180 -16.82 3.79 1.86
C VAL A 180 -16.02 3.40 0.63
N VAL A 181 -16.32 4.03 -0.49
CA VAL A 181 -15.75 3.69 -1.81
C VAL A 181 -14.52 4.53 -2.09
N PHE A 182 -13.41 3.83 -2.32
CA PHE A 182 -12.16 4.33 -2.88
C PHE A 182 -12.08 3.86 -4.34
N SER A 183 -11.72 4.74 -5.26
CA SER A 183 -11.64 4.38 -6.68
C SER A 183 -10.67 5.27 -7.44
N ASP A 184 -10.06 4.71 -8.49
CA ASP A 184 -9.36 5.51 -9.50
C ASP A 184 -10.32 6.15 -10.53
N ASP A 185 -11.62 5.86 -10.42
CA ASP A 185 -12.70 6.42 -11.23
C ASP A 185 -13.98 6.54 -10.39
N ILE A 186 -14.07 7.60 -9.59
CA ILE A 186 -15.23 7.84 -8.72
C ILE A 186 -16.48 8.19 -9.53
N ALA A 187 -16.31 8.92 -10.64
CA ALA A 187 -17.42 9.25 -11.54
C ALA A 187 -18.11 7.98 -12.08
N TRP A 188 -17.33 6.98 -12.51
CA TRP A 188 -17.89 5.69 -12.91
C TRP A 188 -18.62 5.00 -11.76
N CYS A 189 -18.06 5.01 -10.55
CA CYS A 189 -18.70 4.40 -9.39
C CYS A 189 -20.04 5.07 -9.03
N ILE A 190 -20.14 6.39 -9.10
CA ILE A 190 -21.41 7.10 -8.85
C ILE A 190 -22.45 6.72 -9.91
N ASN A 191 -22.06 6.67 -11.18
CA ASN A 191 -23.00 6.48 -12.29
C ASN A 191 -23.36 5.01 -12.60
N ASN A 192 -22.54 4.04 -12.18
CA ASN A 192 -22.71 2.63 -12.58
C ASN A 192 -22.72 1.68 -11.38
N PHE A 193 -21.87 1.92 -10.37
CA PHE A 193 -21.75 1.00 -9.24
C PHE A 193 -23.00 1.05 -8.36
N ALA A 194 -23.52 2.24 -8.06
CA ALA A 194 -24.74 2.40 -7.24
C ALA A 194 -25.92 1.59 -7.79
N ASP A 195 -26.26 1.78 -9.07
CA ASP A 195 -27.35 1.06 -9.74
C ASP A 195 -27.14 -0.45 -9.76
N SER A 196 -25.89 -0.88 -9.91
CA SER A 196 -25.56 -2.31 -9.97
C SER A 196 -25.85 -3.03 -8.66
N ILE A 197 -25.71 -2.36 -7.51
CA ILE A 197 -25.95 -2.92 -6.16
C ILE A 197 -27.31 -2.55 -5.59
N ALA A 198 -28.00 -1.55 -6.14
CA ALA A 198 -29.38 -1.18 -5.77
C ALA A 198 -30.39 -2.30 -6.04
N ASN A 199 -30.10 -3.20 -6.99
CA ASN A 199 -30.93 -4.39 -7.27
C ASN A 199 -30.71 -5.55 -6.28
N THR A 200 -30.08 -5.30 -5.13
CA THR A 200 -29.95 -6.28 -4.05
C THR A 200 -31.00 -6.00 -2.98
N GLU A 201 -31.43 -7.02 -2.22
CA GLU A 201 -32.39 -6.86 -1.11
C GLU A 201 -31.85 -6.00 0.06
N THR A 202 -30.66 -5.40 -0.09
CA THR A 202 -29.94 -4.67 0.96
C THR A 202 -29.71 -3.22 0.53
N ASP A 203 -30.29 -2.28 1.27
CA ASP A 203 -30.00 -0.86 1.13
C ASP A 203 -28.60 -0.53 1.69
N TYR A 204 -27.66 -0.20 0.80
CA TYR A 204 -26.33 0.29 1.15
C TYR A 204 -26.34 1.83 1.25
N ASN A 205 -25.76 2.37 2.32
CA ASN A 205 -25.43 3.78 2.45
C ASN A 205 -23.97 3.97 2.04
N ILE A 206 -23.72 4.73 0.97
CA ILE A 206 -22.40 4.80 0.31
C ILE A 206 -21.81 6.20 0.46
N TYR A 207 -20.58 6.25 0.96
CA TYR A 207 -19.74 7.45 0.92
C TYR A 207 -18.65 7.26 -0.13
N TYR A 208 -18.53 8.20 -1.08
CA TYR A 208 -17.45 8.19 -2.08
C TYR A 208 -16.34 9.14 -1.62
N ILE A 209 -15.10 8.66 -1.63
CA ILE A 209 -13.92 9.53 -1.45
C ILE A 209 -13.81 10.41 -2.70
N LYS A 210 -14.32 11.65 -2.61
CA LYS A 210 -14.38 12.59 -3.75
C LYS A 210 -12.99 12.95 -4.27
N GLU A 211 -12.87 12.94 -5.60
CA GLU A 211 -11.75 13.50 -6.38
C GLU A 211 -11.98 15.02 -6.55
N ASP A 212 -11.31 15.87 -5.78
CA ASP A 212 -11.12 17.26 -6.17
C ASP A 212 -9.62 17.46 -6.48
N GLY A 213 -9.22 17.07 -7.69
CA GLY A 213 -7.88 17.28 -8.23
C GLY A 213 -6.79 16.37 -7.68
N HIS A 214 -6.72 15.12 -8.17
CA HIS A 214 -5.71 14.12 -7.80
C HIS A 214 -4.27 14.63 -7.79
N LYS A 215 -3.71 14.81 -6.61
CA LYS A 215 -2.27 14.95 -6.36
C LYS A 215 -1.73 13.69 -5.67
N GLU A 216 -0.44 13.43 -5.79
CA GLU A 216 0.20 12.32 -5.05
C GLU A 216 0.10 12.47 -3.51
N GLU A 217 -0.09 13.69 -3.01
CA GLU A 217 -0.42 13.95 -1.61
C GLU A 217 -1.81 13.41 -1.23
N ASP A 218 -2.75 13.41 -2.18
CA ASP A 218 -4.07 12.81 -2.02
C ASP A 218 -3.95 11.29 -1.98
N ASP A 219 -3.15 10.67 -2.86
CA ASP A 219 -2.87 9.22 -2.83
C ASP A 219 -2.36 8.75 -1.46
N ALA A 220 -1.40 9.48 -0.88
CA ALA A 220 -0.86 9.16 0.44
C ALA A 220 -1.90 9.31 1.54
N THR A 221 -2.72 10.37 1.48
CA THR A 221 -3.80 10.62 2.43
C THR A 221 -4.89 9.56 2.33
N GLU A 222 -5.30 9.19 1.12
CA GLU A 222 -6.26 8.12 0.85
C GLU A 222 -5.77 6.76 1.32
N PHE A 223 -4.47 6.48 1.13
CA PHE A 223 -3.85 5.24 1.60
C PHE A 223 -3.94 5.12 3.12
N ILE A 224 -3.54 6.19 3.83
CA ILE A 224 -3.64 6.25 5.28
C ILE A 224 -5.11 6.16 5.71
N LEU A 225 -6.02 6.89 5.06
CA LEU A 225 -7.45 6.83 5.36
C LEU A 225 -8.02 5.42 5.19
N MET A 226 -7.72 4.72 4.09
CA MET A 226 -8.19 3.36 3.86
C MET A 226 -7.67 2.41 4.95
N SER A 227 -6.42 2.60 5.39
CA SER A 227 -5.83 1.78 6.45
C SER A 227 -6.48 1.93 7.83
N MET A 228 -7.22 3.03 8.06
CA MET A 228 -7.98 3.29 9.29
C MET A 228 -9.27 2.49 9.38
N PHE A 229 -9.74 1.88 8.28
CA PHE A 229 -10.94 1.05 8.30
C PHE A 229 -10.69 -0.33 8.91
N GLN A 230 -11.60 -0.74 9.79
CA GLN A 230 -11.59 -2.07 10.41
C GLN A 230 -11.85 -3.17 9.39
N HIS A 231 -12.81 -2.98 8.48
CA HIS A 231 -13.17 -3.95 7.45
C HIS A 231 -12.85 -3.41 6.06
N ASN A 232 -12.39 -4.29 5.16
CA ASN A 232 -11.90 -3.90 3.85
C ASN A 232 -12.31 -4.92 2.76
N ILE A 233 -12.91 -4.45 1.68
CA ILE A 233 -13.01 -5.17 0.40
C ILE A 233 -11.94 -4.57 -0.51
N ILE A 234 -10.94 -5.36 -0.87
CA ILE A 234 -9.76 -4.88 -1.61
C ILE A 234 -9.88 -5.22 -3.10
N ALA A 235 -9.22 -4.45 -3.95
CA ALA A 235 -9.14 -4.72 -5.39
C ALA A 235 -7.88 -5.54 -5.74
N ASN A 236 -7.69 -5.82 -7.04
CA ASN A 236 -6.43 -6.32 -7.61
C ASN A 236 -5.28 -5.29 -7.58
N SER A 237 -5.16 -4.54 -6.48
CA SER A 237 -4.22 -3.43 -6.31
C SER A 237 -3.38 -3.62 -5.05
N TYR A 238 -2.06 -3.49 -5.21
CA TYR A 238 -1.12 -3.49 -4.09
C TYR A 238 -1.39 -2.38 -3.09
N PHE A 239 -2.05 -1.29 -3.52
CA PHE A 239 -2.48 -0.19 -2.65
C PHE A 239 -3.41 -0.67 -1.55
N SER A 240 -4.56 -1.25 -1.90
CA SER A 240 -5.53 -1.74 -0.91
C SER A 240 -5.04 -2.95 -0.14
N ILE A 241 -4.21 -3.79 -0.78
CA ILE A 241 -3.56 -4.92 -0.09
C ILE A 241 -2.71 -4.38 1.07
N TRP A 242 -1.83 -3.41 0.81
CA TRP A 242 -1.00 -2.78 1.84
C TRP A 242 -1.82 -2.02 2.88
N ALA A 243 -2.83 -1.25 2.49
CA ALA A 243 -3.68 -0.51 3.42
C ALA A 243 -4.35 -1.44 4.44
N SER A 244 -4.88 -2.58 3.98
CA SER A 244 -5.51 -3.59 4.85
C SER A 244 -4.49 -4.36 5.72
N PHE A 245 -3.23 -4.45 5.27
CA PHE A 245 -2.13 -5.10 5.99
C PHE A 245 -1.69 -4.31 7.22
N ILE A 246 -1.49 -3.00 7.06
CA ILE A 246 -0.95 -2.12 8.11
C ILE A 246 -2.01 -1.74 9.16
N SER A 247 -3.29 -1.84 8.82
CA SER A 247 -4.43 -1.66 9.73
C SER A 247 -4.22 -2.42 11.05
N TYR A 248 -4.35 -1.70 12.18
CA TYR A 248 -4.08 -2.20 13.53
C TYR A 248 -5.18 -3.11 14.11
N TYR A 249 -6.33 -3.22 13.44
CA TYR A 249 -7.44 -4.03 13.94
C TYR A 249 -7.09 -5.51 13.98
N LYS A 250 -7.29 -6.14 15.15
CA LYS A 250 -7.08 -7.58 15.35
C LYS A 250 -8.25 -8.41 14.81
N ARG A 251 -9.47 -7.92 14.99
CA ARG A 251 -10.69 -8.53 14.45
C ARG A 251 -11.14 -7.69 13.27
N LYS A 252 -11.09 -8.27 12.09
CA LYS A 252 -11.39 -7.58 10.84
C LYS A 252 -11.94 -8.55 9.81
N ILE A 253 -12.62 -8.01 8.81
CA ILE A 253 -13.04 -8.73 7.60
C ILE A 253 -12.25 -8.10 6.47
N ILE A 254 -11.45 -8.92 5.79
CA ILE A 254 -10.70 -8.51 4.60
C ILE A 254 -11.02 -9.50 3.48
N ILE A 255 -11.73 -9.02 2.47
CA ILE A 255 -12.18 -9.81 1.32
C ILE A 255 -11.34 -9.40 0.13
N ALA A 256 -10.67 -10.38 -0.48
CA ALA A 256 -9.78 -10.19 -1.60
C ALA A 256 -10.26 -10.98 -2.83
N PRO A 257 -9.94 -10.53 -4.05
CA PRO A 257 -10.20 -11.32 -5.24
C PRO A 257 -9.24 -12.53 -5.32
N LYS A 258 -9.54 -13.49 -6.19
CA LYS A 258 -8.66 -14.62 -6.47
C LYS A 258 -7.41 -14.16 -7.21
N ARG A 259 -6.25 -14.46 -6.64
CA ARG A 259 -4.91 -14.17 -7.19
C ARG A 259 -3.88 -15.14 -6.62
N GLU A 260 -2.63 -15.04 -7.07
CA GLU A 260 -1.50 -15.78 -6.50
C GLU A 260 -1.39 -15.55 -4.99
N HIS A 261 -1.31 -16.64 -4.20
CA HIS A 261 -1.31 -16.56 -2.74
C HIS A 261 -0.12 -15.76 -2.15
N SER A 262 1.01 -15.69 -2.85
CA SER A 262 2.23 -15.00 -2.41
C SER A 262 2.04 -13.48 -2.23
N VAL A 263 1.06 -12.89 -2.92
CA VAL A 263 0.75 -11.46 -2.85
C VAL A 263 -0.19 -11.11 -1.70
N TYR A 264 -0.72 -12.10 -0.98
CA TYR A 264 -1.63 -11.88 0.14
C TYR A 264 -0.93 -12.06 1.49
N HIS A 265 -1.25 -11.16 2.41
CA HIS A 265 -0.80 -11.25 3.78
C HIS A 265 -1.71 -12.16 4.62
N LYS A 266 -1.20 -12.64 5.76
CA LYS A 266 -1.91 -13.56 6.66
C LYS A 266 -3.26 -13.09 7.22
N TYR A 267 -3.58 -11.80 7.12
CA TYR A 267 -4.85 -11.25 7.61
C TYR A 267 -6.01 -11.24 6.60
N ILE A 268 -5.82 -11.74 5.37
CA ILE A 268 -6.94 -11.93 4.44
C ILE A 268 -7.89 -12.98 5.04
N THR A 269 -9.18 -12.65 5.07
CA THR A 269 -10.21 -13.51 5.69
C THR A 269 -11.01 -14.32 4.67
N HIS A 270 -11.21 -13.77 3.47
CA HIS A 270 -11.98 -14.39 2.40
C HIS A 270 -11.28 -14.10 1.06
N ILE A 271 -11.28 -15.09 0.16
CA ILE A 271 -10.77 -14.98 -1.21
C ILE A 271 -11.89 -15.44 -2.14
N LEU A 272 -12.25 -14.60 -3.11
CA LEU A 272 -13.31 -14.84 -4.08
C LEU A 272 -12.76 -14.94 -5.51
#